data_AF-A0A6P3IQG7-F1
#
_entry.id   AF-A0A6P3IQG7-F1
#
_cell.length_a   1.000
_cell.length_b   1.000
_cell.length_c   1.000
_cell.angle_alpha   90.00
_cell.angle_beta   90.00
_cell.angle_gamma   90.00
#
_symmetry.space_group_name_H-M   'P 1'
#
loop_
_entity.id
_entity.type
_entity.pdbx_description
1 polymer ?
#
loop_
_entity_poly.entity_id
_entity_poly.type
_entity_poly.pdbx_seq_one_letter_code
_entity_poly.pdbx_strand_id
1 'polypeptide(L)'
;MKHVLTWSPVTVPEEIVHYSVEYQGEYESLYTSHIWIPSIWCSPTQRPECDITEDITATVSYSLRVRATLGSLTSAWSTLKHRFNQNSTILTPPGMEITMDGFHLLIKLEDLGPHFEFFVSYWRREPGAKEHIKVVRPGVLPVYLETVEPGAAYCVKARTFVKAIGRHSAFSPTECVKVQGEALPLALALFAFVGFMLILVVALLSVWKMGRLLRHSCCPVVMLPDTLKITNSPQKLISCKKEEVEACVTSGLSSEELLKAWI
;
A
#
# COMPACT_ATOMS: atom_id res chain seq x y z
N MET A 1 5.59 6.66 -25.24
CA MET A 1 4.54 6.08 -26.13
C MET A 1 5.25 5.10 -27.02
N LYS A 2 4.62 3.98 -27.43
CA LYS A 2 5.24 3.02 -28.34
C LYS A 2 4.66 3.17 -29.74
N HIS A 3 5.52 3.22 -30.75
CA HIS A 3 5.14 3.37 -32.16
C HIS A 3 5.77 2.26 -32.99
N VAL A 4 4.93 1.42 -33.61
CA VAL A 4 5.38 0.27 -34.42
C VAL A 4 4.86 0.40 -35.84
N LEU A 5 5.77 0.43 -36.81
CA LEU A 5 5.46 0.33 -38.24
C LEU A 5 5.40 -1.16 -38.62
N THR A 6 4.33 -1.58 -39.30
CA THR A 6 4.14 -2.97 -39.74
C THR A 6 3.89 -3.05 -41.23
N TRP A 7 4.31 -4.14 -41.87
CA TRP A 7 4.04 -4.41 -43.28
C TRP A 7 3.81 -5.90 -43.53
N SER A 8 3.23 -6.23 -44.69
CA SER A 8 3.10 -7.63 -45.10
C SER A 8 4.48 -8.21 -45.43
N PRO A 9 4.85 -9.39 -44.90
CA PRO A 9 6.15 -9.99 -45.16
C PRO A 9 6.29 -10.38 -46.63
N VAL A 10 7.47 -10.13 -47.19
CA VAL A 10 7.87 -10.67 -48.50
C VAL A 10 8.36 -12.10 -48.28
N THR A 11 7.73 -13.05 -48.95
CA THR A 11 8.06 -14.48 -48.82
C THR A 11 8.83 -14.94 -50.06
N VAL A 12 10.04 -15.47 -49.82
CA VAL A 12 10.86 -16.13 -50.83
C VAL A 12 11.21 -17.51 -50.28
N PRO A 13 10.96 -18.61 -51.02
CA PRO A 13 11.24 -19.97 -50.54
C PRO A 13 12.70 -20.12 -50.11
N GLU A 14 12.92 -20.70 -48.93
CA GLU A 14 14.24 -21.04 -48.36
C GLU A 14 15.20 -19.86 -48.13
N GLU A 15 14.71 -18.63 -48.21
CA GLU A 15 15.54 -17.42 -48.18
C GLU A 15 15.12 -16.46 -47.06
N ILE A 16 16.11 -15.79 -46.46
CA ILE A 16 15.87 -14.84 -45.36
C ILE A 16 15.86 -13.41 -45.91
N VAL A 17 14.67 -12.83 -45.96
CA VAL A 17 14.48 -11.44 -46.36
C VAL A 17 14.75 -10.51 -45.18
N HIS A 18 15.54 -9.46 -45.44
CA HIS A 18 15.76 -8.37 -44.50
C HIS A 18 15.00 -7.13 -44.96
N TYR A 19 14.76 -6.20 -44.05
CA TYR A 19 14.07 -4.95 -44.29
C TYR A 19 14.91 -3.78 -43.82
N SER A 20 14.80 -2.66 -44.53
CA SER A 20 15.35 -1.37 -44.11
C SER A 20 14.23 -0.35 -44.04
N VAL A 21 14.13 0.36 -42.92
CA VAL A 21 13.13 1.40 -42.70
C VAL A 21 13.81 2.76 -42.66
N GLU A 22 13.21 3.72 -43.36
CA GLU A 22 13.61 5.11 -43.35
C GLU A 22 12.43 6.03 -43.10
N TYR A 23 12.71 7.22 -42.57
CA TYR A 23 11.72 8.21 -42.25
C TYR A 23 12.13 9.62 -42.70
N GLN A 24 11.13 10.50 -42.78
CA GLN A 24 11.25 11.94 -42.95
C GLN A 24 10.29 12.62 -42.00
N GLY A 25 10.77 13.59 -41.23
CA GLY A 25 9.91 14.51 -40.50
C GLY A 25 9.30 15.55 -41.44
N GLU A 26 8.53 16.48 -40.85
CA GLU A 26 7.92 17.56 -41.61
C GLU A 26 8.95 18.52 -42.19
N TYR A 27 10.05 18.78 -41.47
CA TYR A 27 11.15 19.60 -41.95
C TYR A 27 11.80 18.99 -43.20
N GLU A 28 12.20 17.72 -43.15
CA GLU A 28 12.82 17.03 -44.28
C GLU A 28 11.85 16.99 -45.45
N SER A 29 10.57 16.70 -45.19
CA SER A 29 9.57 16.68 -46.24
C SER A 29 9.41 18.03 -46.97
N LEU A 30 9.57 19.16 -46.27
CA LEU A 30 9.33 20.50 -46.83
C LEU A 30 10.59 21.12 -47.44
N TYR A 31 11.75 20.93 -46.81
CA TYR A 31 12.98 21.66 -47.17
C TYR A 31 14.04 20.76 -47.79
N THR A 32 14.02 19.45 -47.52
CA THR A 32 15.04 18.50 -47.99
C THR A 32 14.44 17.16 -48.41
N SER A 33 13.41 17.18 -49.25
CA SER A 33 12.56 16.03 -49.57
C SER A 33 13.27 14.80 -50.18
N HIS A 34 14.50 14.96 -50.63
CA HIS A 34 15.36 13.88 -51.14
C HIS A 34 16.14 13.15 -50.02
N ILE A 35 16.23 13.72 -48.82
CA ILE A 35 16.99 13.17 -47.69
C ILE A 35 16.06 12.29 -46.85
N TRP A 36 16.42 11.02 -46.70
CA TRP A 36 15.73 10.07 -45.84
C TRP A 36 16.66 9.58 -44.75
N ILE A 37 16.14 9.47 -43.54
CA ILE A 37 16.93 9.13 -42.36
C ILE A 37 16.69 7.64 -42.03
N PRO A 38 17.74 6.81 -41.90
CA PRO A 38 17.57 5.42 -41.51
C PRO A 38 17.05 5.32 -40.08
N SER A 39 16.06 4.45 -39.87
CA SER A 39 15.59 4.10 -38.53
C SER A 39 16.73 3.47 -37.72
N ILE A 40 16.81 3.87 -36.44
CA ILE A 40 17.87 3.43 -35.52
C ILE A 40 17.90 1.91 -35.36
N TRP A 41 16.74 1.26 -35.34
CA TRP A 41 16.60 -0.16 -34.99
C TRP A 41 16.37 -1.08 -36.17
N CYS A 42 16.09 -0.55 -37.36
CA CYS A 42 15.46 -1.31 -38.44
C CYS A 42 16.17 -1.17 -39.79
N SER A 43 17.49 -1.05 -39.76
CA SER A 43 18.34 -0.92 -40.94
C SER A 43 19.65 -1.73 -40.79
N PRO A 44 19.61 -3.07 -40.87
CA PRO A 44 18.48 -3.93 -41.26
C PRO A 44 17.74 -4.63 -40.10
N THR A 45 16.50 -5.06 -40.34
CA THR A 45 15.70 -5.95 -39.47
C THR A 45 15.14 -7.14 -40.26
N GLN A 46 14.95 -8.30 -39.63
CA GLN A 46 14.29 -9.46 -40.26
C GLN A 46 12.78 -9.49 -39.99
N ARG A 47 12.32 -8.79 -38.95
CA ARG A 47 10.91 -8.80 -38.57
C ARG A 47 10.10 -7.92 -39.54
N PRO A 48 8.85 -8.30 -39.88
CA PRO A 48 7.96 -7.48 -40.69
C PRO A 48 7.32 -6.32 -39.87
N GLU A 49 8.08 -5.83 -38.91
CA GLU A 49 7.74 -4.74 -38.01
C GLU A 49 9.00 -3.97 -37.64
N CYS A 50 8.81 -2.70 -37.30
CA CYS A 50 9.86 -1.83 -36.82
C CYS A 50 9.35 -0.96 -35.67
N ASP A 51 10.07 -0.97 -34.56
CA ASP A 51 9.85 0.00 -33.48
C ASP A 51 10.53 1.32 -33.85
N ILE A 52 9.70 2.30 -34.20
CA ILE A 52 10.13 3.64 -34.61
C ILE A 52 9.96 4.66 -33.49
N THR A 53 9.74 4.22 -32.25
CA THR A 53 9.46 5.12 -31.11
C THR A 53 10.53 6.19 -30.94
N GLU A 54 11.80 5.81 -31.03
CA GLU A 54 12.95 6.72 -30.88
C GLU A 54 13.18 7.61 -32.12
N ASP A 55 12.64 7.22 -33.28
CA ASP A 55 12.74 7.98 -34.53
C ASP A 55 11.71 9.15 -34.56
N ILE A 56 10.59 9.01 -33.84
CA ILE A 56 9.50 9.99 -33.76
C ILE A 56 9.71 10.93 -32.57
N THR A 57 10.45 12.01 -32.79
CA THR A 57 10.88 12.93 -31.72
C THR A 57 10.01 14.19 -31.56
N ALA A 58 9.11 14.47 -32.51
CA ALA A 58 8.28 15.69 -32.51
C ALA A 58 6.81 15.41 -32.88
N THR A 59 5.90 16.31 -32.47
CA THR A 59 4.46 16.24 -32.79
C THR A 59 4.17 16.79 -34.19
N VAL A 60 4.82 16.22 -35.20
CA VAL A 60 4.69 16.60 -36.61
C VAL A 60 4.32 15.39 -37.46
N SER A 61 4.09 15.62 -38.76
CA SER A 61 3.76 14.54 -39.70
C SER A 61 5.02 13.90 -40.28
N TYR A 62 5.15 12.59 -40.11
CA TYR A 62 6.25 11.77 -40.59
C TYR A 62 5.84 10.95 -41.82
N SER A 63 6.71 10.94 -42.83
CA SER A 63 6.65 9.97 -43.93
C SER A 63 7.56 8.80 -43.59
N LEU A 64 7.06 7.58 -43.78
CA LEU A 64 7.78 6.34 -43.47
C LEU A 64 7.85 5.48 -44.72
N ARG A 65 8.99 4.85 -44.98
CA ARG A 65 9.15 3.91 -46.07
C ARG A 65 9.95 2.68 -45.65
N VAL A 66 9.64 1.56 -46.28
CA VAL A 66 10.32 0.29 -46.07
C VAL A 66 10.69 -0.33 -47.41
N ARG A 67 11.84 -1.00 -47.47
CA ARG A 67 12.21 -1.87 -48.58
C ARG A 67 12.68 -3.21 -48.06
N ALA A 68 12.53 -4.24 -48.89
CA ALA A 68 13.07 -5.56 -48.67
C ALA A 68 14.44 -5.70 -49.35
N THR A 69 15.34 -6.44 -48.73
CA THR A 69 16.64 -6.81 -49.28
C THR A 69 16.84 -8.32 -49.16
N LEU A 70 17.32 -8.92 -50.25
CA LEU A 70 17.68 -10.34 -50.32
C LEU A 70 19.06 -10.45 -50.98
N GLY A 71 20.10 -10.65 -50.19
CA GLY A 71 21.48 -10.57 -50.67
C GLY A 71 21.77 -9.19 -51.28
N SER A 72 22.09 -9.15 -52.57
CA SER A 72 22.31 -7.91 -53.33
C SER A 72 21.05 -7.33 -53.97
N LEU A 73 19.94 -8.08 -53.99
CA LEU A 73 18.68 -7.64 -54.56
C LEU A 73 17.94 -6.74 -53.57
N THR A 74 17.44 -5.61 -54.05
CA THR A 74 16.65 -4.67 -53.26
C THR A 74 15.32 -4.39 -53.95
N SER A 75 14.23 -4.40 -53.19
CA SER A 75 12.93 -3.99 -53.71
C SER A 75 12.87 -2.48 -53.96
N ALA A 76 11.85 -2.04 -54.70
CA ALA A 76 11.42 -0.65 -54.63
C ALA A 76 11.01 -0.28 -53.19
N TRP A 77 11.08 1.02 -52.88
CA TRP A 77 10.58 1.54 -51.62
C TRP A 77 9.05 1.52 -51.60
N SER A 78 8.48 1.01 -50.51
CA SER A 78 7.06 1.12 -50.20
C SER A 78 6.86 2.18 -49.14
N THR A 79 6.15 3.25 -49.49
CA THR A 79 5.89 4.39 -48.59
C THR A 79 4.52 4.24 -47.93
N LEU A 80 4.43 4.57 -46.64
CA LEU A 80 3.17 4.63 -45.91
C LEU A 80 2.22 5.62 -46.58
N LYS A 81 1.00 5.17 -46.91
CA LYS A 81 0.01 5.95 -47.69
C LYS A 81 -0.37 7.27 -47.02
N HIS A 82 -0.52 7.26 -45.70
CA HIS A 82 -0.86 8.43 -44.89
C HIS A 82 0.30 8.73 -43.95
N ARG A 83 0.67 10.01 -43.83
CA ARG A 83 1.73 10.41 -42.90
C ARG A 83 1.31 10.10 -41.45
N PHE A 84 2.25 9.64 -40.66
CA PHE A 84 2.05 9.33 -39.26
C PHE A 84 2.29 10.58 -38.41
N ASN A 85 1.43 10.86 -37.44
CA ASN A 85 1.68 11.91 -36.44
C ASN A 85 1.34 11.33 -35.07
N GLN A 86 2.23 11.46 -34.09
CA GLN A 86 1.99 10.92 -32.75
C GLN A 86 0.70 11.45 -32.10
N ASN A 87 0.16 12.59 -32.56
CA ASN A 87 -1.14 13.09 -32.10
C ASN A 87 -2.30 12.14 -32.42
N SER A 88 -2.20 11.28 -33.45
CA SER A 88 -3.22 10.26 -33.76
C SER A 88 -3.07 8.97 -32.95
N THR A 89 -2.10 8.90 -32.04
CA THR A 89 -1.90 7.71 -31.19
C THR A 89 -3.14 7.41 -30.36
N ILE A 90 -3.42 6.14 -30.16
CA ILE A 90 -4.50 5.67 -29.28
C ILE A 90 -3.94 5.57 -27.87
N LEU A 91 -4.59 6.24 -26.92
CA LEU A 91 -4.22 6.18 -25.50
C LEU A 91 -5.18 5.25 -24.78
N THR A 92 -4.69 4.08 -24.39
CA THR A 92 -5.44 3.13 -23.57
C THR A 92 -5.40 3.56 -22.09
N PRO A 93 -6.44 3.24 -21.31
CA PRO A 93 -6.37 3.37 -19.85
C PRO A 93 -5.16 2.61 -19.29
N PRO A 94 -4.52 3.13 -18.22
CA PRO A 94 -3.40 2.45 -17.60
C PRO A 94 -3.85 1.19 -16.86
N GLY A 95 -3.04 0.13 -16.89
CA GLY A 95 -3.17 -0.94 -15.90
C GLY A 95 -2.98 -0.38 -14.49
N MET A 96 -3.80 -0.84 -13.55
CA MET A 96 -3.69 -0.47 -12.13
C MET A 96 -3.93 -1.69 -11.24
N GLU A 97 -3.33 -1.64 -10.05
CA GLU A 97 -3.49 -2.64 -9.01
C GLU A 97 -3.59 -1.90 -7.67
N ILE A 98 -4.62 -2.20 -6.88
CA ILE A 98 -4.83 -1.62 -5.56
C ILE A 98 -4.32 -2.59 -4.50
N THR A 99 -3.48 -2.07 -3.60
CA THR A 99 -2.92 -2.83 -2.48
C THR A 99 -3.22 -2.13 -1.16
N MET A 100 -3.48 -2.90 -0.10
CA MET A 100 -3.67 -2.36 1.26
C MET A 100 -2.48 -2.72 2.12
N ASP A 101 -1.90 -1.73 2.79
CA ASP A 101 -0.91 -1.94 3.85
C ASP A 101 -1.54 -1.52 5.19
N GLY A 102 -2.10 -2.49 5.92
CA GLY A 102 -2.97 -2.24 7.06
C GLY A 102 -4.21 -1.42 6.66
N PHE A 103 -4.25 -0.16 7.10
CA PHE A 103 -5.30 0.81 6.74
C PHE A 103 -4.84 1.81 5.66
N HIS A 104 -3.68 1.65 5.05
CA HIS A 104 -3.19 2.56 4.01
C HIS A 104 -3.55 2.04 2.62
N LEU A 105 -4.27 2.85 1.86
CA LEU A 105 -4.62 2.58 0.46
C LEU A 105 -3.45 2.95 -0.44
N LEU A 106 -2.86 1.95 -1.07
CA LEU A 106 -1.75 2.09 -2.01
C LEU A 106 -2.19 1.71 -3.43
N ILE A 107 -1.67 2.41 -4.42
CA ILE A 107 -1.89 2.09 -5.84
C ILE A 107 -0.56 1.79 -6.52
N LYS A 108 -0.56 0.74 -7.34
CA LYS A 108 0.48 0.43 -8.30
C LYS A 108 -0.07 0.63 -9.70
N LEU A 109 0.69 1.31 -10.56
CA LEU A 109 0.30 1.60 -11.94
C LEU A 109 1.24 0.86 -12.89
N GLU A 110 0.78 0.55 -14.09
CA GLU A 110 1.62 0.04 -15.15
C GLU A 110 2.69 1.07 -15.56
N ASP A 111 3.92 0.61 -15.79
CA ASP A 111 4.98 1.48 -16.30
C ASP A 111 4.82 1.69 -17.81
N LEU A 112 4.28 2.83 -18.19
CA LEU A 112 4.10 3.24 -19.58
C LEU A 112 5.28 4.07 -20.11
N GLY A 113 6.30 4.31 -19.28
CA GLY A 113 7.49 5.08 -19.60
C GLY A 113 7.44 6.55 -19.15
N PRO A 114 8.55 7.29 -19.36
CA PRO A 114 8.81 8.58 -18.71
C PRO A 114 7.92 9.74 -19.21
N HIS A 115 7.23 9.57 -20.34
CA HIS A 115 6.39 10.61 -20.94
C HIS A 115 4.95 10.63 -20.40
N PHE A 116 4.60 9.71 -19.50
CA PHE A 116 3.24 9.54 -18.99
C PHE A 116 3.13 10.03 -17.55
N GLU A 117 2.26 11.02 -17.33
CA GLU A 117 1.77 11.35 -15.99
C GLU A 117 0.45 10.62 -15.75
N PHE A 118 0.17 10.28 -14.50
CA PHE A 118 -1.06 9.57 -14.12
C PHE A 118 -1.91 10.44 -13.23
N PHE A 119 -3.20 10.52 -13.55
CA PHE A 119 -4.21 11.21 -12.75
C PHE A 119 -5.03 10.13 -12.05
N VAL A 120 -4.79 9.98 -10.75
CA VAL A 120 -5.47 8.99 -9.91
C VAL A 120 -6.59 9.68 -9.17
N SER A 121 -7.80 9.25 -9.47
CA SER A 121 -9.03 9.69 -8.83
C SER A 121 -9.44 8.69 -7.77
N TYR A 122 -9.67 9.12 -6.53
CA TYR A 122 -10.09 8.25 -5.44
C TYR A 122 -11.14 8.93 -4.55
N TRP A 123 -12.06 8.12 -4.01
CA TRP A 123 -13.13 8.60 -3.13
C TRP A 123 -13.68 7.49 -2.25
N ARG A 124 -14.33 7.90 -1.16
CA ARG A 124 -15.12 6.99 -0.33
C ARG A 124 -16.44 6.66 -1.03
N ARG A 125 -16.83 5.39 -1.06
CA ARG A 125 -18.05 4.90 -1.72
C ARG A 125 -19.29 5.25 -0.90
N GLU A 126 -19.65 6.53 -0.91
CA GLU A 126 -20.82 7.08 -0.24
C GLU A 126 -21.49 8.15 -1.11
N PRO A 127 -22.82 8.32 -1.03
CA PRO A 127 -23.51 9.40 -1.74
C PRO A 127 -22.97 10.77 -1.33
N GLY A 128 -22.55 11.59 -2.31
CA GLY A 128 -22.05 12.94 -2.06
C GLY A 128 -20.58 13.03 -1.60
N ALA A 129 -19.85 11.92 -1.55
CA ALA A 129 -18.41 11.94 -1.29
C ALA A 129 -17.65 12.72 -2.38
N LYS A 130 -16.67 13.53 -1.97
CA LYS A 130 -15.82 14.29 -2.90
C LYS A 130 -14.76 13.38 -3.52
N GLU A 131 -14.57 13.53 -4.82
CA GLU A 131 -13.50 12.85 -5.56
C GLU A 131 -12.19 13.64 -5.40
N HIS A 132 -11.16 12.97 -4.91
CA HIS A 132 -9.81 13.51 -4.77
C HIS A 132 -8.98 13.08 -5.98
N ILE A 133 -8.11 13.98 -6.46
CA ILE A 133 -7.25 13.72 -7.61
C ILE A 133 -5.79 13.89 -7.19
N LYS A 134 -4.99 12.84 -7.40
CA LYS A 134 -3.54 12.86 -7.18
C LYS A 134 -2.81 12.65 -8.51
N VAL A 135 -1.86 13.54 -8.80
CA VAL A 135 -0.98 13.39 -9.96
C VAL A 135 0.23 12.57 -9.55
N VAL A 136 0.48 11.46 -10.24
CA VAL A 136 1.59 10.55 -10.03
C VAL A 136 2.54 10.62 -11.22
N ARG A 137 3.83 10.79 -10.92
CA ARG A 137 4.90 10.80 -11.92
C ARG A 137 5.41 9.38 -12.19
N PRO A 138 5.98 9.12 -13.39
CA PRO A 138 6.59 7.83 -13.69
C PRO A 138 7.64 7.42 -12.64
N GLY A 139 7.77 6.11 -12.40
CA GLY A 139 8.80 5.52 -11.54
C GLY A 139 8.56 5.61 -10.02
N VAL A 140 7.52 6.30 -9.56
CA VAL A 140 7.18 6.39 -8.12
C VAL A 140 6.05 5.41 -7.82
N LEU A 141 6.36 4.15 -7.52
CA LEU A 141 5.37 3.10 -7.20
C LEU A 141 5.87 2.15 -6.09
N PRO A 142 4.99 1.64 -5.21
CA PRO A 142 3.56 1.98 -5.07
C PRO A 142 3.35 3.38 -4.46
N VAL A 143 2.21 4.02 -4.74
CA VAL A 143 1.87 5.36 -4.22
C VAL A 143 0.82 5.27 -3.14
N TYR A 144 1.09 5.92 -2.01
CA TYR A 144 0.10 6.15 -0.97
C TYR A 144 -0.99 7.13 -1.41
N LEU A 145 -2.26 6.76 -1.29
CA LEU A 145 -3.41 7.60 -1.60
C LEU A 145 -4.03 8.21 -0.34
N GLU A 146 -4.52 7.36 0.56
CA GLU A 146 -5.33 7.75 1.72
C GLU A 146 -5.27 6.68 2.81
N THR A 147 -5.59 7.02 4.05
CA THR A 147 -5.83 6.04 5.11
C THR A 147 -7.33 5.72 5.16
N VAL A 148 -7.70 4.46 5.00
CA VAL A 148 -9.10 4.01 4.93
C VAL A 148 -9.67 3.81 6.31
N GLU A 149 -10.93 4.23 6.49
CA GLU A 149 -11.68 3.93 7.69
C GLU A 149 -12.17 2.47 7.70
N PRO A 150 -12.15 1.79 8.87
CA PRO A 150 -12.64 0.43 8.98
C PRO A 150 -14.12 0.32 8.58
N GLY A 151 -14.46 -0.62 7.71
CA GLY A 151 -15.84 -0.84 7.26
C GLY A 151 -16.34 0.12 6.17
N ALA A 152 -15.56 1.13 5.78
CA ALA A 152 -15.84 1.97 4.61
C ALA A 152 -15.21 1.36 3.35
N ALA A 153 -15.90 1.47 2.21
CA ALA A 153 -15.34 1.08 0.92
C ALA A 153 -14.77 2.31 0.22
N TYR A 154 -13.59 2.18 -0.38
CA TYR A 154 -12.93 3.23 -1.16
C TYR A 154 -12.79 2.77 -2.60
N CYS A 155 -13.05 3.68 -3.53
CA CYS A 155 -12.98 3.45 -4.97
C CYS A 155 -11.86 4.28 -5.58
N VAL A 156 -11.19 3.70 -6.57
CA VAL A 156 -10.08 4.32 -7.29
C VAL A 156 -10.25 4.06 -8.79
N LYS A 157 -9.91 5.05 -9.60
CA LYS A 157 -9.76 4.95 -11.07
C LYS A 157 -8.58 5.83 -11.49
N ALA A 158 -7.93 5.48 -12.58
CA ALA A 158 -6.76 6.20 -13.07
C ALA A 158 -6.87 6.49 -14.56
N ARG A 159 -6.24 7.56 -15.02
CA ARG A 159 -6.03 7.84 -16.44
C ARG A 159 -4.64 8.41 -16.67
N THR A 160 -4.14 8.29 -17.88
CA THR A 160 -2.84 8.87 -18.25
C THR A 160 -3.01 10.27 -18.84
N PHE A 161 -1.92 11.02 -18.84
CA PHE A 161 -1.73 12.28 -19.54
C PHE A 161 -0.37 12.26 -20.23
N VAL A 162 -0.35 12.61 -21.51
CA VAL A 162 0.88 12.69 -22.29
C VAL A 162 1.14 14.14 -22.69
N LYS A 163 2.15 14.75 -22.07
CA LYS A 163 2.47 16.17 -22.27
C LYS A 163 2.82 16.51 -23.72
N ALA A 164 3.51 15.61 -24.43
CA ALA A 164 3.95 15.83 -25.82
C ALA A 164 2.80 16.04 -26.82
N ILE A 165 1.63 15.46 -26.55
CA ILE A 165 0.42 15.57 -27.39
C ILE A 165 -0.73 16.30 -26.68
N GLY A 166 -0.60 16.62 -25.39
CA GLY A 166 -1.62 17.31 -24.60
C GLY A 166 -2.93 16.53 -24.45
N ARG A 167 -2.89 15.19 -24.49
CA ARG A 167 -4.07 14.32 -24.47
C ARG A 167 -4.10 13.42 -23.23
N HIS A 168 -5.32 13.07 -22.82
CA HIS A 168 -5.59 12.10 -21.77
C HIS A 168 -6.10 10.79 -22.36
N SER A 169 -5.82 9.67 -21.69
CA SER A 169 -6.56 8.42 -21.93
C SER A 169 -7.98 8.49 -21.34
N ALA A 170 -8.80 7.52 -21.71
CA ALA A 170 -9.97 7.18 -20.91
C ALA A 170 -9.55 6.73 -19.49
N PHE A 171 -10.49 6.79 -18.55
CA PHE A 171 -10.28 6.22 -17.22
C PHE A 171 -10.25 4.70 -17.27
N SER A 172 -9.46 4.11 -16.38
CA SER A 172 -9.52 2.69 -16.06
C SER A 172 -10.87 2.36 -15.44
N PRO A 173 -11.27 1.07 -15.48
CA PRO A 173 -12.40 0.61 -14.69
C PRO A 173 -12.23 0.99 -13.21
N THR A 174 -13.31 1.42 -12.57
CA THR A 174 -13.27 1.73 -11.14
C THR A 174 -13.13 0.44 -10.34
N GLU A 175 -12.08 0.35 -9.53
CA GLU A 175 -11.89 -0.72 -8.55
C GLU A 175 -12.15 -0.19 -7.16
N CYS A 176 -12.75 -1.01 -6.30
CA CYS A 176 -13.03 -0.58 -4.94
C CYS A 176 -12.69 -1.67 -3.93
N VAL A 177 -12.07 -1.23 -2.84
CA VAL A 177 -11.61 -2.08 -1.75
C VAL A 177 -12.31 -1.68 -0.45
N LYS A 178 -12.52 -2.66 0.41
CA LYS A 178 -13.12 -2.47 1.73
C LYS A 178 -12.26 -3.21 2.75
N VAL A 179 -11.72 -2.50 3.73
CA VAL A 179 -11.02 -3.13 4.84
C VAL A 179 -12.04 -3.51 5.91
N GLN A 180 -12.04 -4.78 6.31
CA GLN A 180 -12.80 -5.20 7.48
C GLN A 180 -12.12 -4.62 8.72
N GLY A 181 -12.85 -3.80 9.46
CA GLY A 181 -12.43 -3.41 10.79
C GLY A 181 -12.62 -4.56 11.75
N GLU A 182 -11.55 -4.99 12.41
CA GLU A 182 -11.69 -5.77 13.63
C GLU A 182 -12.25 -4.85 14.72
N ALA A 183 -13.57 -4.77 14.83
CA ALA A 183 -14.26 -4.13 15.97
C ALA A 183 -14.25 -5.02 17.23
N LEU A 184 -13.70 -6.23 17.12
CA LEU A 184 -13.64 -7.24 18.18
C LEU A 184 -12.68 -6.94 19.36
N PRO A 185 -11.52 -6.24 19.21
CA PRO A 185 -10.53 -6.15 20.29
C PRO A 185 -11.00 -5.24 21.43
N LEU A 186 -11.77 -4.18 21.16
CA LEU A 186 -12.25 -3.27 22.20
C LEU A 186 -13.30 -3.95 23.09
N ALA A 187 -14.27 -4.65 22.48
CA ALA A 187 -15.29 -5.37 23.23
C ALA A 187 -14.68 -6.49 24.08
N LEU A 188 -13.75 -7.27 23.53
CA LEU A 188 -13.03 -8.31 24.26
C LEU A 188 -12.20 -7.74 25.41
N ALA A 189 -11.53 -6.60 25.22
CA ALA A 189 -10.78 -5.93 26.28
C ALA A 189 -11.70 -5.46 27.42
N LEU A 190 -12.89 -4.93 27.10
CA LEU A 190 -13.89 -4.54 28.10
C LEU A 190 -14.41 -5.76 28.88
N PHE A 191 -14.72 -6.87 28.19
CA PHE A 191 -15.16 -8.11 28.84
C PHE A 191 -14.07 -8.69 29.75
N ALA A 192 -12.81 -8.69 29.31
CA ALA A 192 -11.67 -9.14 30.12
C ALA A 192 -11.47 -8.27 31.37
N PHE A 193 -11.59 -6.94 31.23
CA PHE A 193 -11.47 -6.00 32.35
C PHE A 193 -12.58 -6.19 33.40
N VAL A 194 -13.83 -6.32 32.95
CA VAL A 194 -14.97 -6.59 33.85
C VAL A 194 -14.81 -7.93 34.56
N GLY A 195 -14.38 -8.97 33.82
CA GLY A 195 -14.07 -10.28 34.40
C GLY A 195 -13.01 -10.22 35.50
N PHE A 196 -11.92 -9.48 35.26
CA PHE A 196 -10.85 -9.30 36.24
C PHE A 196 -11.33 -8.58 37.52
N MET A 197 -12.14 -7.53 37.37
CA MET A 197 -12.70 -6.80 38.53
C MET A 197 -13.64 -7.68 39.37
N LEU A 198 -14.45 -8.53 38.74
CA LEU A 198 -15.30 -9.48 39.45
C LEU A 198 -14.48 -10.50 40.25
N ILE A 199 -13.40 -11.02 39.66
CA ILE A 199 -12.50 -11.96 40.35
C ILE A 199 -11.86 -11.30 41.58
N LEU A 200 -11.42 -10.04 41.48
CA LEU A 200 -10.86 -9.30 42.60
C LEU A 200 -11.86 -9.12 43.74
N VAL A 201 -13.11 -8.77 43.43
CA VAL A 201 -14.17 -8.62 44.45
C VAL A 201 -14.43 -9.95 45.15
N VAL A 202 -14.54 -11.06 44.40
CA VAL A 202 -14.74 -12.39 44.96
C VAL A 202 -13.56 -12.80 45.85
N ALA A 203 -12.32 -12.51 45.42
CA ALA A 203 -11.13 -12.79 46.21
C ALA A 203 -11.12 -12.00 47.52
N LEU A 204 -11.41 -10.69 47.49
CA LEU A 204 -11.50 -9.84 48.68
C LEU A 204 -12.59 -10.32 49.64
N LEU A 205 -13.77 -10.66 49.12
CA LEU A 205 -14.87 -11.22 49.92
C LEU A 205 -14.50 -12.58 50.54
N SER A 206 -13.77 -13.41 49.80
CA SER A 206 -13.30 -14.71 50.27
C SER A 206 -12.25 -14.57 51.38
N VAL A 207 -11.28 -13.68 51.20
CA VAL A 207 -10.28 -13.34 52.24
C VAL A 207 -10.96 -12.76 53.47
N TRP A 208 -11.93 -11.86 53.29
CA TRP A 208 -12.70 -11.28 54.40
C TRP A 208 -13.54 -12.34 55.14
N LYS A 209 -14.20 -13.24 54.40
CA LYS A 209 -14.99 -14.34 54.97
C LYS A 209 -14.09 -15.34 55.69
N MET A 210 -12.92 -15.67 55.12
CA MET A 210 -11.92 -16.53 55.75
C MET A 210 -11.37 -15.91 57.03
N GLY A 211 -11.06 -14.60 57.01
CA GLY A 211 -10.62 -13.85 58.19
C GLY A 211 -11.68 -13.82 59.30
N ARG A 212 -12.97 -13.69 58.95
CA ARG A 212 -14.08 -13.84 59.91
C ARG A 212 -14.18 -15.24 60.49
N LEU A 213 -14.09 -16.28 59.64
CA LEU A 213 -14.18 -17.68 60.07
C LEU A 213 -13.02 -18.06 61.01
N LEU A 214 -11.81 -17.60 60.70
CA LEU A 214 -10.63 -17.76 61.57
C LEU A 214 -10.81 -17.02 62.91
N ARG A 215 -11.38 -15.79 62.88
CA ARG A 215 -11.69 -15.03 64.10
C ARG A 215 -12.73 -15.72 65.00
N HIS A 216 -13.66 -16.48 64.42
CA HIS A 216 -14.62 -17.29 65.18
C HIS A 216 -14.05 -18.62 65.69
N SER A 217 -12.97 -19.13 65.10
CA SER A 217 -12.38 -20.43 65.47
C SER A 217 -11.27 -20.33 66.51
N CYS A 218 -10.54 -19.20 66.58
CA CYS A 218 -9.41 -19.03 67.51
C CYS A 218 -9.79 -18.55 68.92
N CYS A 219 -11.05 -18.19 69.19
CA CYS A 219 -11.55 -17.90 70.54
C CYS A 219 -13.03 -18.29 70.66
N PRO A 220 -13.39 -19.53 71.05
CA PRO A 220 -14.74 -19.78 71.54
C PRO A 220 -14.89 -19.00 72.86
N VAL A 221 -15.89 -18.12 72.94
CA VAL A 221 -16.29 -17.50 74.21
C VAL A 221 -16.87 -18.60 75.08
N VAL A 222 -16.03 -19.19 75.93
CA VAL A 222 -16.47 -20.07 77.01
C VAL A 222 -16.87 -19.17 78.18
N MET A 223 -18.16 -19.02 78.41
CA MET A 223 -18.69 -18.48 79.65
C MET A 223 -18.38 -19.50 80.77
N LEU A 224 -17.44 -19.16 81.65
CA LEU A 224 -17.15 -19.93 82.86
C LEU A 224 -18.26 -19.64 83.90
N PRO A 225 -18.86 -20.64 84.57
CA PRO A 225 -19.92 -20.39 85.55
C PRO A 225 -19.36 -19.77 86.84
N ASP A 226 -20.12 -18.87 87.45
CA ASP A 226 -19.81 -18.11 88.68
C ASP A 226 -19.67 -18.95 89.95
N THR A 227 -18.69 -19.87 90.03
CA THR A 227 -18.51 -20.73 91.22
C THR A 227 -17.08 -20.89 91.76
N LEU A 228 -16.09 -20.13 91.27
CA LEU A 228 -14.75 -20.14 91.88
C LEU A 228 -14.23 -18.72 92.14
N LYS A 229 -14.75 -18.09 93.19
CA LYS A 229 -14.04 -17.02 93.91
C LYS A 229 -12.92 -17.68 94.71
N ILE A 230 -11.67 -17.51 94.28
CA ILE A 230 -10.50 -17.75 95.12
C ILE A 230 -9.79 -16.42 95.34
N THR A 231 -9.79 -16.04 96.61
CA THR A 231 -9.20 -14.85 97.21
C THR A 231 -7.68 -14.99 97.30
N ASN A 232 -6.96 -13.93 96.95
CA ASN A 232 -5.57 -13.57 97.31
C ASN A 232 -4.37 -14.08 96.48
N SER A 233 -3.63 -13.08 95.96
CA SER A 233 -2.16 -12.96 95.83
C SER A 233 -1.44 -13.59 94.63
N PRO A 234 -0.26 -13.06 94.24
CA PRO A 234 -0.04 -12.57 92.88
C PRO A 234 1.08 -13.35 92.17
N GLN A 235 0.82 -13.89 90.99
CA GLN A 235 1.90 -14.23 90.05
C GLN A 235 1.38 -14.30 88.61
N LYS A 236 2.10 -13.57 87.75
CA LYS A 236 2.10 -13.63 86.28
C LYS A 236 1.96 -15.06 85.75
N LEU A 237 1.33 -15.19 84.58
CA LEU A 237 1.55 -16.15 83.46
C LEU A 237 0.16 -16.54 82.89
N ILE A 238 -0.25 -16.31 81.65
CA ILE A 238 0.39 -15.94 80.38
C ILE A 238 -0.62 -15.04 79.66
N SER A 239 -0.25 -13.78 79.39
CA SER A 239 -1.02 -12.91 78.51
C SER A 239 -0.78 -13.36 77.07
N CYS A 240 -1.85 -13.65 76.32
CA CYS A 240 -1.77 -13.78 74.88
C CYS A 240 -1.24 -12.47 74.30
N LYS A 241 0.04 -12.48 73.95
CA LYS A 241 0.74 -11.41 73.26
C LYS A 241 0.01 -11.18 71.93
N LYS A 242 -0.68 -10.05 71.82
CA LYS A 242 -1.05 -9.48 70.52
C LYS A 242 0.25 -9.03 69.89
N GLU A 243 0.81 -9.87 69.03
CA GLU A 243 1.95 -9.50 68.21
C GLU A 243 1.47 -8.43 67.21
N GLU A 244 1.92 -7.19 67.43
CA GLU A 244 1.85 -6.17 66.40
C GLU A 244 2.76 -6.65 65.27
N VAL A 245 2.15 -6.95 64.13
CA VAL A 245 2.89 -7.14 62.88
C VAL A 245 3.50 -5.79 62.55
N GLU A 246 4.82 -5.68 62.73
CA GLU A 246 5.62 -4.58 62.20
C GLU A 246 5.31 -4.40 60.72
N ALA A 247 4.99 -3.17 60.34
CA ALA A 247 4.94 -2.78 58.94
C ALA A 247 6.33 -2.97 58.35
N CYS A 248 6.44 -3.87 57.37
CA CYS A 248 7.64 -3.94 56.53
C CYS A 248 7.76 -2.59 55.82
N VAL A 249 8.75 -1.81 56.22
CA VAL A 249 9.18 -0.60 55.52
C VAL A 249 9.72 -1.03 54.16
N THR A 250 8.88 -0.99 53.12
CA THR A 250 9.39 -0.80 51.76
C THR A 250 9.71 0.68 51.63
N SER A 251 10.95 1.02 51.95
CA SER A 251 11.56 2.28 51.56
C SER A 251 11.36 2.47 50.06
N GLY A 252 10.68 3.55 49.68
CA GLY A 252 10.57 3.99 48.30
C GLY A 252 11.96 4.18 47.71
N LEU A 253 12.21 3.50 46.59
CA LEU A 253 13.30 3.84 45.72
C LEU A 253 12.90 5.13 44.99
N SER A 254 13.59 6.20 45.37
CA SER A 254 13.55 7.53 44.77
C SER A 254 13.94 7.49 43.29
N SER A 255 13.29 8.36 42.53
CA SER A 255 13.31 8.50 41.07
C SER A 255 14.60 9.15 40.50
N GLU A 256 15.78 8.96 41.09
CA GLU A 256 17.02 9.63 40.65
C GLU A 256 18.20 8.71 40.27
N GLU A 257 18.05 7.38 40.26
CA GLU A 257 19.13 6.47 39.81
C GLU A 257 18.88 5.73 38.47
N LEU A 258 17.77 6.00 37.77
CA LEU A 258 17.48 5.37 36.47
C LEU A 258 18.00 6.15 35.24
N LEU A 259 18.66 7.29 35.42
CA LEU A 259 19.20 8.14 34.34
C LEU A 259 20.71 8.01 34.10
N LYS A 260 21.38 7.00 34.68
CA LYS A 260 22.83 6.77 34.49
C LYS A 260 23.21 5.44 33.84
N ALA A 261 22.25 4.79 33.17
CA ALA A 261 22.48 3.55 32.40
C ALA A 261 22.29 3.73 30.88
N TRP A 262 22.14 4.96 30.38
CA TRP A 262 22.16 5.29 28.96
C TRP A 262 23.10 6.48 28.72
N ILE A 263 24.39 6.17 28.67
CA ILE A 263 25.38 6.84 27.82
C ILE A 263 25.98 5.73 26.95
#